data_AF-A0A093V9R9-F1
#
_entry.id   AF-A0A093V9R9-F1
#
_cell.length_a   1.000
_cell.length_b   1.000
_cell.length_c   1.000
_cell.angle_alpha   90.00
_cell.angle_beta   90.00
_cell.angle_gamma   90.00
#
_symmetry.space_group_name_H-M   'P 1'
#
loop_
_entity.id
_entity.type
_entity.pdbx_description
1 polymer ?
#
loop_
_entity_poly.entity_id
_entity_poly.type
_entity_poly.pdbx_seq_one_letter_code
_entity_poly.pdbx_strand_id
1 'polypeptide(L)'
;MVYKNALVYWRRKNQGQPWLFLRIGTRIIKGDIQLRLTSLPPPRGAHSTRLSVSSVPGAPELVLDQLAAVRNLVNQGLDVIDVSTFTGDPLNASFISGQLRLLYEHMSEAKLALKGGAETSKWWEKSADSRVFDPPLPPYLSFHLTIVDAALVLHLRILEPSSANQASTAFGSEIGFALRDRLFGPRLPSHDEQNNVFEWQGEEVKVKEKIRVETQDPSLIAVMAKLSALEHEVLKCRASLKIVMGDVEEDSDLE
;
A
#
# COMPACT_ATOMS: atom_id res chain seq x y z
N MET A 1 -7.02 -0.77 -24.91
CA MET A 1 -6.02 -0.50 -23.86
C MET A 1 -5.39 -1.83 -23.47
N VAL A 2 -4.17 -2.13 -23.94
CA VAL A 2 -3.51 -3.42 -23.64
C VAL A 2 -3.09 -3.39 -22.17
N TYR A 3 -3.71 -4.22 -21.32
CA TYR A 3 -3.26 -4.42 -19.94
C TYR A 3 -1.84 -4.98 -20.00
N LYS A 4 -0.83 -4.13 -19.79
CA LYS A 4 0.53 -4.62 -19.54
C LYS A 4 0.50 -5.29 -18.16
N ASN A 5 0.69 -6.60 -18.15
CA ASN A 5 0.90 -7.35 -16.91
C ASN A 5 2.19 -6.86 -16.27
N ALA A 6 2.13 -6.45 -15.00
CA ALA A 6 3.33 -6.13 -14.23
C ALA A 6 3.73 -7.41 -13.48
N LEU A 7 4.77 -8.08 -13.98
CA LEU A 7 5.43 -9.12 -13.21
C LEU A 7 6.41 -8.44 -12.26
N VAL A 8 6.17 -8.61 -10.96
CA VAL A 8 6.97 -7.98 -9.94
C VAL A 8 7.74 -9.06 -9.18
N TYR A 9 9.07 -8.96 -9.27
CA TYR A 9 9.99 -9.89 -8.63
C TYR A 9 10.55 -9.29 -7.36
N TRP A 10 10.58 -10.11 -6.31
CA TRP A 10 11.13 -9.75 -5.03
C TRP A 10 12.25 -10.73 -4.69
N ARG A 11 13.43 -10.21 -4.35
CA ARG A 11 14.53 -11.06 -3.88
C ARG A 11 15.09 -10.49 -2.59
N ARG A 12 14.85 -11.18 -1.48
CA ARG A 12 15.56 -10.89 -0.23
C ARG A 12 16.95 -11.51 -0.33
N LYS A 13 18.01 -10.68 -0.23
CA LYS A 13 19.41 -11.11 -0.37
C LYS A 13 19.82 -12.26 0.57
N ASN A 14 19.12 -12.47 1.70
CA ASN A 14 19.48 -13.45 2.73
C ASN A 14 18.59 -14.72 2.81
N GLN A 15 17.61 -14.93 1.93
CA GLN A 15 16.70 -16.10 2.04
C GLN A 15 16.63 -17.03 0.81
N GLY A 16 17.52 -16.86 -0.16
CA GLY A 16 17.78 -17.84 -1.23
C GLY A 16 16.69 -17.97 -2.31
N GLN A 17 15.40 -17.82 -1.95
CA GLN A 17 14.29 -17.90 -2.90
C GLN A 17 13.61 -16.55 -3.13
N PRO A 18 13.31 -16.23 -4.39
CA PRO A 18 12.55 -15.04 -4.70
C PRO A 18 11.07 -15.21 -4.46
N TRP A 19 10.41 -14.13 -4.08
CA TRP A 19 8.96 -14.06 -4.03
C TRP A 19 8.46 -13.49 -5.34
N LEU A 20 7.37 -14.07 -5.86
CA LEU A 20 6.85 -13.72 -7.17
C LEU A 20 5.42 -13.21 -7.00
N PHE A 21 5.16 -12.01 -7.51
CA PHE A 21 3.81 -11.48 -7.61
C PHE A 21 3.51 -11.07 -9.05
N LEU A 22 2.32 -11.42 -9.51
CA LEU A 22 1.76 -10.99 -10.78
C LEU A 22 0.65 -9.99 -10.49
N ARG A 23 0.89 -8.72 -10.85
CA ARG A 23 -0.09 -7.65 -10.75
C ARG A 23 -0.71 -7.38 -12.12
N ILE A 24 -2.04 -7.29 -12.15
CA ILE A 24 -2.79 -6.82 -13.32
C ILE A 24 -3.68 -5.68 -12.89
N GLY A 25 -3.38 -4.47 -13.38
CA GLY A 25 -4.08 -3.26 -12.97
C GLY A 25 -4.00 -3.05 -11.45
N THR A 26 -5.15 -2.97 -10.79
CA THR A 26 -5.27 -2.71 -9.36
C THR A 26 -5.18 -3.99 -8.51
N ARG A 27 -4.91 -5.16 -9.10
CA ARG A 27 -5.07 -6.46 -8.42
C ARG A 27 -3.82 -7.31 -8.48
N ILE A 28 -3.58 -8.10 -7.44
CA ILE A 28 -2.61 -9.19 -7.43
C ILE A 28 -3.34 -10.48 -7.79
N ILE A 29 -3.02 -11.04 -8.96
CA ILE A 29 -3.68 -12.24 -9.51
C ILE A 29 -2.95 -13.51 -9.08
N LYS A 30 -1.64 -13.42 -8.86
CA LYS A 30 -0.82 -14.52 -8.38
C LYS A 30 0.23 -13.98 -7.43
N GLY A 31 0.46 -14.69 -6.34
CA GLY A 31 1.51 -14.37 -5.38
C GLY A 31 1.99 -15.68 -4.77
N ASP A 32 3.30 -15.88 -4.69
CA ASP A 32 3.90 -17.02 -4.00
C ASP A 32 5.12 -16.56 -3.22
N ILE A 33 5.07 -16.79 -1.92
CA ILE A 33 6.04 -16.32 -0.94
C ILE A 33 6.46 -17.50 -0.09
N GLN A 34 7.77 -17.70 0.03
CA GLN A 34 8.33 -18.64 0.99
C GLN A 34 9.00 -17.86 2.12
N LEU A 35 8.41 -17.96 3.30
CA LEU A 35 8.84 -17.26 4.50
C LEU A 35 9.65 -18.19 5.40
N ARG A 36 10.79 -17.69 5.88
CA ARG A 36 11.56 -18.30 6.96
C ARG A 36 11.72 -17.28 8.07
N LEU A 37 10.80 -17.30 9.02
CA LEU A 37 10.81 -16.37 10.15
C LEU A 37 11.12 -17.13 11.43
N THR A 38 11.85 -16.51 12.34
CA THR A 38 12.17 -17.13 13.64
C THR A 38 10.90 -17.30 14.48
N SER A 39 9.97 -16.36 14.39
CA SER A 39 8.71 -16.39 15.15
C SER A 39 7.57 -17.15 14.46
N LEU A 40 7.76 -17.64 13.22
CA LEU A 40 6.78 -18.43 12.48
C LEU A 40 7.42 -19.73 11.99
N PRO A 41 7.44 -20.79 12.83
CA PRO A 41 8.03 -22.06 12.46
C PRO A 41 7.27 -22.68 11.28
N PRO A 42 7.98 -23.33 10.33
CA PRO A 42 7.33 -24.03 9.22
C PRO A 42 6.37 -25.12 9.71
N PRO A 43 5.31 -25.44 8.94
CA PRO A 43 4.51 -26.64 9.15
C PRO A 43 5.37 -27.91 9.19
N ARG A 44 4.92 -28.95 9.89
CA ARG A 44 5.69 -30.19 10.08
C ARG A 44 6.20 -30.75 8.73
N GLY A 45 7.51 -30.90 8.60
CA GLY A 45 8.16 -31.42 7.39
C GLY A 45 8.49 -30.38 6.32
N ALA A 46 8.08 -29.12 6.49
CA ALA A 46 8.43 -28.03 5.58
C ALA A 46 9.68 -27.26 6.06
N HIS A 47 10.39 -26.63 5.12
CA HIS A 47 11.55 -25.77 5.41
C HIS A 47 11.20 -24.27 5.43
N SER A 48 9.97 -23.92 5.10
CA SER A 48 9.44 -22.55 5.03
C SER A 48 7.92 -22.56 5.17
N THR A 49 7.36 -21.45 5.63
CA THR A 49 5.91 -21.20 5.58
C THR A 49 5.59 -20.57 4.24
N ARG A 50 4.75 -21.23 3.44
CA ARG A 50 4.35 -20.75 2.11
C ARG A 50 3.07 -19.94 2.21
N LEU A 51 3.06 -18.74 1.62
CA LEU A 51 1.85 -17.94 1.41
C LEU A 51 1.60 -17.88 -0.10
N SER A 52 0.51 -18.48 -0.56
CA SER A 52 0.11 -18.44 -1.96
C SER A 52 -1.24 -17.75 -2.08
N VAL A 53 -1.37 -16.79 -2.99
CA VAL A 53 -2.68 -16.20 -3.33
C VAL A 53 -3.57 -17.30 -3.89
N SER A 54 -4.80 -17.38 -3.39
CA SER A 54 -5.77 -18.40 -3.78
C SER A 54 -6.18 -18.24 -5.24
N SER A 55 -6.24 -19.36 -5.94
CA SER A 55 -6.81 -19.46 -7.29
C SER A 55 -8.20 -20.11 -7.28
N VAL A 56 -8.77 -20.36 -6.10
CA VAL A 56 -10.07 -21.02 -5.95
C VAL A 56 -11.18 -20.06 -6.41
N PRO A 57 -12.13 -20.53 -7.26
CA PRO A 57 -13.27 -19.71 -7.63
C PRO A 57 -14.05 -19.24 -6.40
N GLY A 58 -14.28 -17.93 -6.27
CA GLY A 58 -14.99 -17.32 -5.14
C GLY A 58 -14.09 -16.89 -3.98
N ALA A 59 -12.78 -17.12 -4.03
CA ALA A 59 -11.85 -16.50 -3.09
C ALA A 59 -11.85 -14.96 -3.24
N PRO A 60 -11.72 -14.19 -2.14
CA PRO A 60 -11.61 -12.74 -2.22
C PRO A 60 -10.37 -12.32 -3.03
N GLU A 61 -10.50 -11.25 -3.80
CA GLU A 61 -9.38 -10.71 -4.59
C GLU A 61 -8.45 -9.86 -3.73
N LEU A 62 -7.14 -9.94 -3.99
CA LEU A 62 -6.16 -9.04 -3.38
C LEU A 62 -6.08 -7.73 -4.19
N VAL A 63 -6.87 -6.75 -3.78
CA VAL A 63 -6.98 -5.42 -4.42
C VAL A 63 -6.05 -4.40 -3.75
N LEU A 64 -5.39 -3.59 -4.58
CA LEU A 64 -4.61 -2.42 -4.17
C LEU A 64 -5.51 -1.18 -4.29
N ASP A 65 -6.22 -0.83 -3.22
CA ASP A 65 -7.19 0.27 -3.22
C ASP A 65 -6.57 1.62 -3.61
N GLN A 66 -5.29 1.84 -3.25
CA GLN A 66 -4.53 3.01 -3.69
C GLN A 66 -4.51 3.13 -5.23
N LEU A 67 -4.34 2.03 -5.96
CA LEU A 67 -4.38 2.06 -7.42
C LEU A 67 -5.78 2.25 -7.98
N ALA A 68 -6.80 1.74 -7.29
CA ALA A 68 -8.18 1.99 -7.66
C ALA A 68 -8.52 3.48 -7.52
N ALA A 69 -8.09 4.12 -6.44
CA ALA A 69 -8.21 5.56 -6.22
C ALA A 69 -7.49 6.37 -7.32
N VAL A 70 -6.22 6.04 -7.61
CA VAL A 70 -5.44 6.68 -8.69
C VAL A 70 -6.15 6.56 -10.04
N ARG A 71 -6.66 5.37 -10.38
CA ARG A 71 -7.42 5.17 -11.62
C ARG A 71 -8.67 6.05 -11.66
N ASN A 72 -9.41 6.11 -10.56
CA ASN A 72 -10.63 6.91 -10.48
C ASN A 72 -10.33 8.41 -10.64
N LEU A 73 -9.27 8.92 -9.99
CA LEU A 73 -8.82 10.31 -10.14
C LEU A 73 -8.39 10.64 -11.57
N VAL A 74 -7.69 9.72 -12.24
CA VAL A 74 -7.34 9.90 -13.66
C VAL A 74 -8.60 9.95 -14.54
N ASN A 75 -9.58 9.09 -14.29
CA ASN A 75 -10.85 9.11 -15.03
C ASN A 75 -11.62 10.41 -14.79
N GLN A 76 -11.68 10.91 -13.54
CA GLN A 76 -12.30 12.20 -13.23
C GLN A 76 -11.60 13.36 -13.97
N GLY A 77 -10.27 13.31 -14.10
CA GLY A 77 -9.53 14.26 -14.93
C GLY A 77 -9.90 14.20 -16.41
N LEU A 78 -10.19 13.00 -16.95
CA LEU A 78 -10.69 12.84 -18.32
C LEU A 78 -12.12 13.41 -18.45
N ASP A 79 -12.99 13.17 -17.46
CA ASP A 79 -14.35 13.72 -17.45
C ASP A 79 -14.31 15.26 -17.47
N VAL A 80 -13.38 15.90 -16.75
CA VAL A 80 -13.17 17.36 -16.79
C VAL A 80 -12.82 17.84 -18.21
N ILE A 81 -11.99 17.10 -18.94
CA ILE A 81 -11.61 17.43 -20.32
C ILE A 81 -12.82 17.26 -21.25
N ASP A 82 -13.57 16.17 -21.11
CA ASP A 82 -14.76 15.90 -21.92
C ASP A 82 -15.82 16.97 -21.68
N VAL A 83 -16.06 17.35 -20.43
CA VAL A 83 -16.99 18.43 -20.07
C VAL A 83 -16.56 19.75 -20.71
N SER A 84 -15.27 20.07 -20.64
CA SER A 84 -14.70 21.28 -21.25
C SER A 84 -14.81 21.30 -22.77
N THR A 85 -14.75 20.13 -23.41
CA THR A 85 -14.70 20.02 -24.87
C THR A 85 -16.09 19.94 -25.50
N PHE A 86 -17.04 19.24 -24.87
CA PHE A 86 -18.28 18.83 -25.52
C PHE A 86 -19.56 19.40 -24.90
N THR A 87 -19.54 19.81 -23.63
CA THR A 87 -20.78 20.20 -22.91
C THR A 87 -20.74 21.60 -22.31
N GLY A 88 -19.57 22.07 -21.88
CA GLY A 88 -19.40 23.37 -21.23
C GLY A 88 -19.33 24.53 -22.21
N ASP A 89 -19.01 25.72 -21.68
CA ASP A 89 -18.73 26.90 -22.48
C ASP A 89 -17.20 27.10 -22.61
N PRO A 90 -16.57 26.60 -23.68
CA PRO A 90 -15.13 26.69 -23.85
C PRO A 90 -14.63 28.12 -24.10
N LEU A 91 -15.54 29.07 -24.39
CA LEU A 91 -15.20 30.47 -24.62
C LEU A 91 -15.25 31.30 -23.32
N ASN A 92 -15.78 30.72 -22.24
CA ASN A 92 -15.82 31.36 -20.93
C ASN A 92 -14.52 31.08 -20.15
N ALA A 93 -13.69 32.10 -20.00
CA ALA A 93 -12.39 32.01 -19.32
C ALA A 93 -12.52 31.57 -17.86
N SER A 94 -13.53 32.05 -17.13
CA SER A 94 -13.77 31.65 -15.74
C SER A 94 -14.17 30.18 -15.64
N PHE A 95 -14.96 29.67 -16.59
CA PHE A 95 -15.29 28.26 -16.68
C PHE A 95 -14.03 27.42 -16.93
N ILE A 96 -13.22 27.75 -17.95
CA ILE A 96 -11.97 27.03 -18.26
C ILE A 96 -10.98 27.09 -17.09
N SER A 97 -10.86 28.22 -16.41
CA SER A 97 -10.03 28.36 -15.21
C SER A 97 -10.46 27.39 -14.11
N GLY A 98 -11.78 27.25 -13.89
CA GLY A 98 -12.36 26.25 -12.99
C GLY A 98 -12.03 24.81 -13.40
N GLN A 99 -12.14 24.49 -14.70
CA GLN A 99 -11.83 23.15 -15.21
C GLN A 99 -10.34 22.82 -15.06
N LEU A 100 -9.43 23.75 -15.37
CA LEU A 100 -7.99 23.57 -15.17
C LEU A 100 -7.63 23.39 -13.69
N ARG A 101 -8.35 24.06 -12.77
CA ARG A 101 -8.18 23.85 -11.33
C ARG A 101 -8.58 22.43 -10.91
N LEU A 102 -9.75 21.95 -11.33
CA LEU A 102 -10.21 20.59 -11.04
C LEU A 102 -9.25 19.54 -11.61
N LEU A 103 -8.80 19.73 -12.86
CA LEU A 103 -7.83 18.84 -13.50
C LEU A 103 -6.51 18.79 -12.70
N TYR A 104 -6.01 19.95 -12.26
CA TYR A 104 -4.81 20.03 -11.43
C TYR A 104 -4.99 19.26 -10.11
N GLU A 105 -6.10 19.48 -9.41
CA GLU A 105 -6.42 18.81 -8.14
C GLU A 105 -6.43 17.28 -8.29
N HIS A 106 -7.11 16.75 -9.31
CA HIS A 106 -7.14 15.31 -9.58
C HIS A 106 -5.75 14.73 -9.88
N MET A 107 -4.92 15.43 -10.66
CA MET A 107 -3.55 14.97 -10.98
C MET A 107 -2.63 15.01 -9.76
N SER A 108 -2.70 16.08 -8.97
CA SER A 108 -1.93 16.22 -7.73
C SER A 108 -2.32 15.15 -6.70
N GLU A 109 -3.62 14.89 -6.53
CA GLU A 109 -4.10 13.84 -5.62
C GLU A 109 -3.70 12.44 -6.09
N ALA A 110 -3.80 12.15 -7.40
CA ALA A 110 -3.37 10.88 -7.96
C ALA A 110 -1.86 10.66 -7.76
N LYS A 111 -1.05 11.72 -7.94
CA LYS A 111 0.40 11.70 -7.68
C LYS A 111 0.69 11.44 -6.20
N LEU A 112 0.00 12.15 -5.30
CA LEU A 112 0.15 11.95 -3.85
C LEU A 112 -0.22 10.53 -3.41
N ALA A 113 -1.29 9.95 -3.97
CA ALA A 113 -1.69 8.58 -3.68
C ALA A 113 -0.64 7.53 -4.09
N LEU A 114 0.10 7.75 -5.19
CA LEU A 114 1.24 6.91 -5.60
C LEU A 114 2.52 7.19 -4.82
N LYS A 115 2.70 8.41 -4.32
CA LYS A 115 3.83 8.77 -3.46
C LYS A 115 3.70 8.06 -2.11
N GLY A 116 2.48 7.98 -1.58
CA GLY A 116 2.23 7.40 -0.26
C GLY A 116 3.03 8.12 0.85
N GLY A 117 3.17 7.46 2.01
CA GLY A 117 4.08 7.90 3.07
C GLY A 117 3.45 8.46 4.35
N ALA A 118 4.34 8.60 5.35
CA ALA A 118 4.23 8.91 6.79
C ALA A 118 3.43 7.95 7.68
N GLU A 119 2.15 7.70 7.41
CA GLU A 119 1.36 6.75 8.19
C GLU A 119 0.88 5.64 7.26
N THR A 120 1.52 4.47 7.37
CA THR A 120 0.95 3.23 6.84
C THR A 120 -0.50 3.16 7.30
N SER A 121 -1.43 3.42 6.37
CA SER A 121 -2.87 3.15 6.47
C SER A 121 -3.10 2.13 7.57
N LYS A 122 -3.80 2.52 8.64
CA LYS A 122 -4.17 1.68 9.80
C LYS A 122 -4.04 0.20 9.46
N TRP A 123 -2.84 -0.34 9.62
CA TRP A 123 -2.49 -1.59 8.91
C TRP A 123 -3.32 -2.74 9.45
N TRP A 124 -3.78 -2.58 10.69
CA TRP A 124 -4.70 -3.45 11.39
C TRP A 124 -6.10 -3.48 10.77
N GLU A 125 -6.52 -2.46 10.03
CA GLU A 125 -7.77 -2.42 9.24
C GLU A 125 -7.56 -2.87 7.79
N LYS A 126 -6.37 -2.63 7.22
CA LYS A 126 -6.07 -2.90 5.80
C LYS A 126 -5.24 -4.16 5.54
N SER A 127 -5.08 -5.00 6.56
CA SER A 127 -4.45 -6.31 6.39
C SER A 127 -5.32 -7.18 5.47
N ALA A 128 -4.69 -7.99 4.62
CA ALA A 128 -5.40 -8.87 3.72
C ALA A 128 -6.22 -9.92 4.50
N ASP A 129 -7.43 -10.19 4.02
CA ASP A 129 -8.27 -11.26 4.55
C ASP A 129 -7.55 -12.62 4.42
N SER A 130 -7.61 -13.44 5.46
CA SER A 130 -6.94 -14.75 5.49
C SER A 130 -7.34 -15.65 4.32
N ARG A 131 -8.59 -15.54 3.84
CA ARG A 131 -9.17 -16.34 2.74
C ARG A 131 -8.67 -15.94 1.36
N VAL A 132 -7.94 -14.82 1.24
CA VAL A 132 -7.23 -14.45 0.00
C VAL A 132 -6.13 -15.46 -0.31
N PHE A 133 -5.65 -16.20 0.69
CA PHE A 133 -4.55 -17.15 0.57
C PHE A 133 -5.04 -18.61 0.64
N ASP A 134 -4.31 -19.49 -0.02
CA ASP A 134 -4.50 -20.95 0.06
C ASP A 134 -3.15 -21.66 0.26
N PRO A 135 -2.88 -22.26 1.43
CA PRO A 135 -3.76 -22.31 2.61
C PRO A 135 -3.98 -20.89 3.21
N PRO A 136 -5.04 -20.70 4.03
CA PRO A 136 -5.31 -19.42 4.68
C PRO A 136 -4.12 -18.91 5.49
N LEU A 137 -4.04 -17.59 5.68
CA LEU A 137 -2.98 -16.98 6.48
C LEU A 137 -2.94 -17.59 7.89
N PRO A 138 -1.74 -17.93 8.42
CA PRO A 138 -1.57 -18.32 9.81
C PRO A 138 -2.19 -17.31 10.78
N PRO A 139 -2.69 -17.75 11.95
CA PRO A 139 -3.15 -16.85 13.01
C PRO A 139 -2.07 -15.83 13.37
N TYR A 140 -2.49 -14.61 13.69
CA TYR A 140 -1.60 -13.51 14.09
C TYR A 140 -0.53 -13.14 13.05
N LEU A 141 -0.73 -13.49 11.78
CA LEU A 141 0.07 -12.97 10.68
C LEU A 141 -0.71 -11.90 9.92
N SER A 142 -0.26 -10.65 10.00
CA SER A 142 -0.77 -9.57 9.16
C SER A 142 0.02 -9.48 7.86
N PHE A 143 -0.72 -9.48 6.75
CA PHE A 143 -0.20 -9.26 5.40
C PHE A 143 -0.73 -7.92 4.86
N HIS A 144 0.13 -6.91 4.73
CA HIS A 144 -0.29 -5.59 4.24
C HIS A 144 0.56 -5.16 3.05
N LEU A 145 -0.08 -4.96 1.90
CA LEU A 145 0.55 -4.58 0.64
C LEU A 145 0.12 -3.16 0.26
N THR A 146 1.08 -2.28 0.03
CA THR A 146 0.85 -0.85 -0.22
C THR A 146 1.75 -0.32 -1.33
N ILE A 147 1.53 0.92 -1.74
CA ILE A 147 2.39 1.64 -2.66
C ILE A 147 2.99 2.86 -1.97
N VAL A 148 4.31 2.99 -2.10
CA VAL A 148 5.10 4.13 -1.60
C VAL A 148 6.12 4.48 -2.67
N ASP A 149 6.22 5.74 -3.04
CA ASP A 149 7.13 6.27 -4.06
C ASP A 149 7.09 5.48 -5.38
N ALA A 150 5.88 5.14 -5.84
CA ALA A 150 5.66 4.30 -7.03
C ALA A 150 6.31 2.89 -6.97
N ALA A 151 6.67 2.42 -5.77
CA ALA A 151 7.14 1.09 -5.49
C ALA A 151 6.05 0.28 -4.77
N LEU A 152 6.01 -1.02 -5.02
CA LEU A 152 5.19 -1.93 -4.24
C LEU A 152 5.92 -2.24 -2.93
N VAL A 153 5.23 -2.14 -1.80
CA VAL A 153 5.79 -2.35 -0.47
C VAL A 153 4.96 -3.35 0.29
N LEU A 154 5.59 -4.47 0.68
CA LEU A 154 4.99 -5.51 1.49
C LEU A 154 5.46 -5.37 2.94
N HIS A 155 4.50 -5.26 3.84
CA HIS A 155 4.70 -5.36 5.28
C HIS A 155 4.10 -6.66 5.80
N LEU A 156 4.95 -7.52 6.36
CA LEU A 156 4.54 -8.70 7.11
C LEU A 156 4.77 -8.42 8.59
N ARG A 157 3.76 -8.70 9.41
CA ARG A 157 3.84 -8.54 10.87
C ARG A 157 3.39 -9.82 11.55
N ILE A 158 4.20 -10.33 12.46
CA ILE A 158 3.82 -11.38 13.40
C ILE A 158 3.34 -10.69 14.67
N LEU A 159 2.13 -11.01 15.08
CA LEU A 159 1.42 -10.38 16.18
C LEU A 159 1.45 -11.31 17.40
N GLU A 160 1.35 -10.72 18.58
CA GLU A 160 1.14 -11.43 19.84
C GLU A 160 0.03 -10.74 20.65
N PRO A 161 -0.88 -11.50 21.29
CA PRO A 161 -1.90 -10.92 22.16
C PRO A 161 -1.29 -10.11 23.30
N SER A 162 -1.80 -8.90 23.52
CA SER A 162 -1.47 -8.10 24.71
C SER A 162 -2.19 -8.72 25.90
N SER A 163 -1.46 -9.31 26.84
CA SER A 163 -1.99 -10.11 27.95
C SER A 163 -2.77 -9.32 29.02
N ALA A 164 -3.36 -8.17 28.70
CA ALA A 164 -3.99 -7.27 29.66
C ALA A 164 -5.32 -7.80 30.24
N ASN A 165 -5.91 -8.87 29.66
CA ASN A 165 -7.22 -9.39 30.09
C ASN A 165 -7.29 -10.89 30.41
N GLN A 166 -6.16 -11.59 30.57
CA GLN A 166 -6.16 -12.96 31.11
C GLN A 166 -5.64 -12.99 32.54
N ALA A 167 -6.45 -12.47 33.47
CA ALA A 167 -6.47 -13.04 34.82
C ALA A 167 -7.41 -14.27 34.78
N SER A 168 -6.87 -15.45 35.14
CA SER A 168 -7.57 -16.75 35.33
C SER A 168 -7.89 -17.49 34.01
N THR A 169 -7.48 -18.72 33.70
CA THR A 169 -6.94 -19.88 34.44
C THR A 169 -6.18 -20.79 33.46
N ALA A 170 -4.87 -20.96 33.63
CA ALA A 170 -4.13 -22.09 33.05
C ALA A 170 -2.94 -22.44 33.96
N PHE A 171 -3.25 -23.09 35.08
CA PHE A 171 -2.26 -23.90 35.80
C PHE A 171 -1.95 -25.13 34.93
N GLY A 172 -0.97 -25.02 34.04
CA GLY A 172 -0.47 -26.17 33.31
C GLY A 172 0.25 -25.82 32.00
N SER A 173 1.58 -25.92 32.01
CA SER A 173 2.42 -26.21 30.84
C SER A 173 2.97 -25.08 29.94
N GLU A 174 3.10 -23.82 30.39
CA GLU A 174 3.81 -22.79 29.58
C GLU A 174 5.02 -22.09 30.25
N ILE A 175 5.29 -22.35 31.53
CA ILE A 175 6.37 -21.68 32.28
C ILE A 175 7.79 -22.10 31.79
N GLY A 176 7.91 -23.14 30.95
CA GLY A 176 9.20 -23.66 30.47
C GLY A 176 9.76 -23.06 29.17
N PHE A 177 8.93 -22.46 28.31
CA PHE A 177 9.37 -22.00 26.98
C PHE A 177 9.68 -20.50 26.89
N ALA A 178 8.96 -19.66 27.63
CA ALA A 178 9.10 -18.20 27.53
C ALA A 178 10.38 -17.63 28.17
N LEU A 179 10.90 -18.27 29.22
CA LEU A 179 12.12 -17.83 29.91
C LEU A 179 13.40 -18.21 29.16
N ARG A 180 13.40 -19.30 28.40
CA ARG A 180 14.58 -19.76 27.64
C ARG A 180 14.83 -18.93 26.38
N ASP A 181 13.76 -18.49 25.72
CA ASP A 181 13.84 -17.70 24.49
C ASP A 181 14.34 -16.26 24.74
N ARG A 182 14.05 -15.71 25.93
CA ARG A 182 14.57 -14.39 26.36
C ARG A 182 16.04 -14.39 26.80
N LEU A 183 16.57 -15.54 27.22
CA LEU A 183 17.96 -15.66 27.69
C LEU A 183 18.92 -16.22 26.62
N PHE A 184 18.44 -17.07 25.70
CA PHE A 184 19.27 -17.76 24.70
C PHE A 184 18.67 -17.81 23.28
N GLY A 185 17.51 -17.18 23.04
CA GLY A 185 16.87 -17.12 21.73
C GLY A 185 17.54 -16.11 20.78
N PRO A 186 17.40 -16.28 19.44
CA PRO A 186 17.87 -15.28 18.49
C PRO A 186 17.20 -13.93 18.76
N ARG A 187 17.97 -12.86 19.01
CA ARG A 187 17.40 -11.51 19.12
C ARG A 187 16.70 -11.16 17.80
N LEU A 188 15.39 -10.96 17.86
CA LEU A 188 14.61 -10.45 16.74
C LEU A 188 15.10 -9.03 16.40
N PRO A 189 15.10 -8.65 15.11
CA PRO A 189 15.42 -7.29 14.72
C PRO A 189 14.48 -6.30 15.42
N SER A 190 15.06 -5.27 16.05
CA SER A 190 14.27 -4.15 16.60
C SER A 190 13.51 -3.44 15.49
N HIS A 191 12.26 -3.04 15.76
CA HIS A 191 11.43 -2.29 14.82
C HIS A 191 10.67 -1.17 15.52
N ASP A 192 10.19 -0.22 14.72
CA ASP A 192 9.51 1.02 15.11
C ASP A 192 8.19 0.83 15.88
N GLU A 193 7.54 -0.33 15.76
CA GLU A 193 6.21 -0.60 16.33
C GLU A 193 6.25 -1.44 17.62
N GLN A 194 7.44 -1.81 18.12
CA GLN A 194 7.63 -2.78 19.21
C GLN A 194 6.94 -2.38 20.54
N ASN A 195 6.68 -1.10 20.76
CA ASN A 195 6.06 -0.56 21.99
C ASN A 195 4.60 -0.15 21.81
N ASN A 196 4.03 -0.35 20.63
CA ASN A 196 2.67 0.06 20.32
C ASN A 196 1.70 -1.12 20.51
N VAL A 197 0.48 -0.81 20.94
CA VAL A 197 -0.65 -1.75 21.01
C VAL A 197 -1.64 -1.36 19.91
N PHE A 198 -2.17 -2.37 19.23
CA PHE A 198 -3.11 -2.20 18.13
C PHE A 198 -4.35 -3.04 18.38
N GLU A 199 -5.50 -2.57 17.92
CA GLU A 199 -6.74 -3.36 17.89
C GLU A 199 -6.81 -4.11 16.56
N TRP A 200 -6.66 -5.43 16.60
CA TRP A 200 -6.67 -6.29 15.42
C TRP A 200 -7.74 -7.36 15.57
N GLN A 201 -8.72 -7.35 14.68
CA GLN A 201 -9.85 -8.30 14.69
C GLN A 201 -10.60 -8.34 16.05
N GLY A 202 -10.67 -7.21 16.75
CA GLY A 202 -11.32 -7.09 18.07
C GLY A 202 -10.44 -7.50 19.26
N GLU A 203 -9.16 -7.82 19.04
CA GLU A 203 -8.21 -8.14 20.09
C GLU A 203 -7.06 -7.12 20.16
N GLU A 204 -6.59 -6.83 21.37
CA GLU A 204 -5.38 -6.03 21.55
C GLU A 204 -4.13 -6.87 21.25
N VAL A 205 -3.33 -6.43 20.31
CA VAL A 205 -2.11 -7.12 19.88
C VAL A 205 -0.91 -6.19 19.86
N LYS A 206 0.27 -6.79 20.01
CA LYS A 206 1.58 -6.14 19.81
C LYS A 206 2.30 -6.78 18.63
N VAL A 207 3.16 -6.01 17.98
CA VAL A 207 3.98 -6.53 16.87
C VAL A 207 5.25 -7.14 17.44
N LYS A 208 5.40 -8.45 17.25
CA LYS A 208 6.56 -9.22 17.70
C LYS A 208 7.71 -9.16 16.69
N GLU A 209 7.39 -9.33 15.41
CA GLU A 209 8.34 -9.30 14.31
C GLU A 209 7.73 -8.54 13.12
N LYS A 210 8.49 -7.64 12.50
CA LYS A 210 8.08 -6.88 11.31
C LYS A 210 9.09 -7.06 10.19
N ILE A 211 8.61 -7.37 9.00
CA ILE A 211 9.40 -7.40 7.78
C ILE A 211 8.80 -6.43 6.78
N ARG A 212 9.63 -5.51 6.32
CA ARG A 212 9.33 -4.67 5.17
C ARG A 212 10.17 -5.14 4.00
N VAL A 213 9.52 -5.37 2.88
CA VAL A 213 10.20 -5.54 1.60
C VAL A 213 9.66 -4.47 0.68
N GLU A 214 10.54 -3.85 -0.12
CA GLU A 214 10.15 -2.97 -1.24
C GLU A 214 10.65 -3.48 -2.60
N THR A 215 9.89 -3.22 -3.66
CA THR A 215 10.28 -3.50 -5.05
C THR A 215 9.76 -2.44 -6.00
N GLN A 216 10.56 -2.17 -7.02
CA GLN A 216 10.25 -1.18 -8.03
C GLN A 216 9.32 -1.77 -9.09
N ASP A 217 8.31 -1.00 -9.49
CA ASP A 217 7.38 -1.38 -10.56
C ASP A 217 7.51 -0.36 -11.71
N PRO A 218 8.13 -0.73 -12.86
CA PRO A 218 8.32 0.17 -13.99
C PRO A 218 7.02 0.80 -14.51
N SER A 219 5.89 0.10 -14.38
CA SER A 219 4.60 0.64 -14.80
C SER A 219 4.13 1.74 -13.86
N LEU A 220 4.34 1.58 -12.55
CA LEU A 220 4.00 2.62 -11.57
C LEU A 220 4.94 3.82 -11.68
N ILE A 221 6.24 3.60 -11.91
CA ILE A 221 7.21 4.67 -12.18
C ILE A 221 6.77 5.49 -13.41
N ALA A 222 6.36 4.81 -14.48
CA ALA A 222 5.88 5.49 -15.68
C ALA A 222 4.60 6.30 -15.42
N VAL A 223 3.67 5.78 -14.61
CA VAL A 223 2.46 6.53 -14.23
C VAL A 223 2.82 7.75 -13.38
N MET A 224 3.68 7.60 -12.38
CA MET A 224 4.17 8.71 -11.54
C MET A 224 4.82 9.83 -12.38
N ALA A 225 5.68 9.45 -13.33
CA ALA A 225 6.33 10.40 -14.23
C ALA A 225 5.32 11.16 -15.11
N LYS A 226 4.32 10.45 -15.66
CA LYS A 226 3.26 11.06 -16.47
C LYS A 226 2.37 12.00 -15.67
N LEU A 227 1.96 11.60 -14.47
CA LEU A 227 1.17 12.45 -13.57
C LEU A 227 1.94 13.72 -13.20
N SER A 228 3.23 13.59 -12.88
CA SER A 228 4.09 14.73 -12.56
C SER A 228 4.24 15.70 -13.73
N ALA A 229 4.43 15.17 -14.95
CA ALA A 229 4.52 16.00 -16.15
C ALA A 229 3.19 16.71 -16.45
N LEU A 230 2.06 16.00 -16.35
CA LEU A 230 0.75 16.55 -16.63
C LEU A 230 0.36 17.63 -15.62
N GLU A 231 0.58 17.39 -14.33
CA GLU A 231 0.35 18.38 -13.26
C GLU A 231 1.15 19.67 -13.50
N HIS A 232 2.42 19.56 -13.92
CA HIS A 232 3.26 20.72 -14.25
C HIS A 232 2.73 21.50 -15.45
N GLU A 233 2.32 20.82 -16.52
CA GLU A 233 1.74 21.49 -17.69
C GLU A 233 0.40 22.17 -17.37
N VAL A 234 -0.47 21.52 -16.59
CA VAL A 234 -1.74 22.14 -16.16
C VAL A 234 -1.47 23.36 -15.28
N LEU A 235 -0.47 23.31 -14.40
CA LEU A 235 -0.07 24.46 -13.58
C LEU A 235 0.37 25.66 -14.46
N LYS A 236 1.15 25.42 -15.51
CA LYS A 236 1.51 26.46 -16.48
C LYS A 236 0.29 27.04 -17.17
N CYS A 237 -0.62 26.20 -17.66
CA CYS A 237 -1.86 26.66 -18.29
C CYS A 237 -2.68 27.55 -17.35
N ARG A 238 -2.79 27.17 -16.07
CA ARG A 238 -3.46 27.97 -15.04
C ARG A 238 -2.80 29.32 -14.85
N ALA A 239 -1.48 29.36 -14.73
CA ALA A 239 -0.72 30.60 -14.56
C ALA A 239 -0.89 31.53 -15.79
N SER A 240 -0.76 30.99 -17.01
CA SER A 240 -0.95 31.75 -18.24
C SER A 240 -2.38 32.29 -18.37
N LEU A 241 -3.39 31.50 -18.03
CA LEU A 241 -4.78 31.95 -18.08
C LEU A 241 -5.06 33.04 -17.02
N LYS A 242 -4.53 32.90 -15.79
CA LYS A 242 -4.64 33.92 -14.73
C LYS A 242 -4.10 35.28 -15.21
N ILE A 243 -2.97 35.29 -15.92
CA ILE A 243 -2.38 36.50 -16.50
C ILE A 243 -3.32 37.13 -17.54
N VAL A 244 -3.85 36.34 -18.48
CA VAL A 244 -4.75 36.85 -19.53
C VAL A 244 -6.08 37.35 -18.97
N MET A 245 -6.56 36.74 -17.88
CA MET A 245 -7.76 37.17 -17.18
C MET A 245 -7.57 38.48 -16.38
N GLY A 246 -6.33 38.96 -16.22
CA GLY A 246 -6.03 40.16 -15.44
C GLY A 246 -6.05 39.92 -13.92
N ASP A 247 -6.09 38.67 -13.48
CA ASP A 247 -6.14 38.27 -12.07
C ASP A 247 -4.74 38.30 -11.41
N VAL A 248 -3.81 39.10 -11.91
CA VAL A 248 -2.47 39.22 -11.32
C VAL A 248 -2.65 39.93 -9.98
N GLU A 249 -2.46 39.21 -8.87
CA GLU A 249 -2.26 39.85 -7.57
C GLU A 249 -1.05 40.77 -7.75
N GLU A 250 -1.27 42.08 -7.65
CA GLU A 250 -0.18 43.03 -7.48
C GLU A 250 0.62 42.54 -6.27
N ASP A 251 1.86 42.14 -6.48
CA ASP A 251 2.82 41.84 -5.42
C ASP A 251 3.07 43.14 -4.61
N SER A 252 2.12 43.50 -3.75
CA SER A 252 2.35 44.37 -2.61
C SER A 252 3.12 43.53 -1.59
N ASP A 253 4.45 43.61 -1.66
CA ASP A 253 5.35 43.75 -0.51
C ASP A 253 6.76 43.29 -0.91
N LEU A 254 7.50 44.22 -1.51
CA LEU A 254 8.96 44.27 -1.42
C LEU A 254 9.33 45.56 -0.66
N GLU A 255 9.42 45.46 0.65
CA GLU A 255 10.41 46.17 1.49
C GLU A 255 11.03 45.19 2.50
#